data_AF-A0A371DN84-F1
#
_entry.id   AF-A0A371DN84-F1
#
_cell.length_a   1.000
_cell.length_b   1.000
_cell.length_c   1.000
_cell.angle_alpha   90.00
_cell.angle_beta   90.00
_cell.angle_gamma   90.00
#
_symmetry.space_group_name_H-M   'P 1'
#
loop_
_entity.id
_entity.type
_entity.pdbx_description
1 polymer ?
#
loop_
_entity_poly.entity_id
_entity_poly.type
_entity_poly.pdbx_seq_one_letter_code
_entity_poly.pdbx_strand_id
1 'polypeptide(L)'
;MYTNMSASDMTTVVLSRSTRHPGREHVVEAERFFITDSKYGSHIRFVNRPFAVSLFPFMRIWPRRVMPLHGAKFVIKQLLLALDYLHSLGYSEQHVDVKTDNLLLHLEGNDDDIESYLTKYPPEHYPPQHVPEIFKDPIIHPHVRTATTT
;
A
#
# COMPACT_ATOMS: atom_id res chain seq x y z
N MET A 1 -8.64 -26.02 9.90
CA MET A 1 -8.07 -27.01 8.97
C MET A 1 -7.68 -26.26 7.70
N TYR A 2 -6.42 -25.84 7.56
CA TYR A 2 -5.89 -25.33 6.30
C TYR A 2 -4.92 -26.36 5.78
N THR A 3 -5.45 -27.34 5.05
CA THR A 3 -4.66 -28.37 4.38
C THR A 3 -4.77 -28.15 2.88
N ASN A 4 -3.60 -28.01 2.25
CA ASN A 4 -3.32 -28.07 0.81
C ASN A 4 -3.86 -26.92 -0.04
N MET A 5 -3.09 -25.84 -0.13
CA MET A 5 -3.06 -25.00 -1.34
C MET A 5 -1.68 -25.17 -1.99
N SER A 6 -1.70 -25.73 -3.19
CA SER A 6 -0.54 -25.89 -4.07
C SER A 6 -0.06 -24.50 -4.53
N ALA A 7 1.23 -24.38 -4.83
CA ALA A 7 1.93 -23.14 -5.23
C ALA A 7 1.44 -22.48 -6.56
N SER A 8 0.22 -22.78 -7.00
CA SER A 8 -0.43 -22.26 -8.21
C SER A 8 -1.61 -21.33 -7.93
N ASP A 9 -2.03 -21.16 -6.67
CA ASP A 9 -3.28 -20.45 -6.35
C ASP A 9 -3.05 -18.92 -6.32
N MET A 10 -2.87 -18.34 -7.52
CA MET A 10 -3.12 -16.92 -7.78
C MET A 10 -4.56 -16.60 -7.39
N THR A 11 -4.77 -16.26 -6.13
CA THR A 11 -6.08 -15.86 -5.65
C THR A 11 -6.21 -14.38 -5.97
N THR A 12 -6.77 -14.05 -7.13
CA THR A 12 -7.17 -12.68 -7.46
C THR A 12 -8.20 -12.25 -6.42
N VAL A 13 -7.83 -11.42 -5.46
CA VAL A 13 -8.84 -10.75 -4.61
C VAL A 13 -9.41 -9.63 -5.45
N VAL A 14 -10.32 -9.99 -6.36
CA VAL A 14 -11.33 -9.02 -6.74
C VAL A 14 -12.19 -8.90 -5.49
N LEU A 15 -12.06 -7.81 -4.74
CA LEU A 15 -13.11 -7.38 -3.80
C LEU A 15 -14.32 -7.02 -4.67
N SER A 16 -15.05 -8.05 -5.13
CA SER A 16 -16.20 -7.90 -6.01
C SER A 16 -17.39 -7.44 -5.19
N ARG A 17 -17.40 -6.17 -4.79
CA ARG A 17 -18.59 -5.54 -4.25
C ARG A 17 -18.71 -4.12 -4.79
N SER A 18 -19.75 -3.94 -5.60
CA SER A 18 -20.13 -2.75 -6.37
C SER A 18 -18.99 -2.09 -7.16
N THR A 19 -18.85 -2.49 -8.43
CA THR A 19 -17.92 -1.86 -9.39
C THR A 19 -18.23 -0.40 -9.71
N ARG A 20 -19.36 0.15 -9.23
CA ARG A 20 -19.85 1.49 -9.58
C ARG A 20 -19.74 2.52 -8.46
N HIS A 21 -19.30 2.14 -7.26
CA HIS A 21 -19.19 3.10 -6.17
C HIS A 21 -18.03 4.08 -6.45
N PRO A 22 -18.26 5.40 -6.43
CA PRO A 22 -17.22 6.38 -6.75
C PRO A 22 -16.03 6.30 -5.78
N GLY A 23 -16.28 5.94 -4.52
CA GLY A 23 -15.21 5.75 -3.54
C GLY A 23 -14.23 4.60 -3.79
N ARG A 24 -14.52 3.69 -4.72
CA ARG A 24 -13.65 2.54 -5.00
C ARG A 24 -12.27 2.98 -5.50
N GLU A 25 -12.20 4.01 -6.33
CA GLU A 25 -10.93 4.49 -6.89
C GLU A 25 -10.00 5.13 -5.83
N HIS A 26 -10.51 5.37 -4.62
CA HIS A 26 -9.78 5.97 -3.51
C HIS A 26 -9.36 4.95 -2.43
N VAL A 27 -9.55 3.66 -2.69
CA VAL A 27 -9.09 2.56 -1.82
C VAL A 27 -8.01 1.76 -2.53
N VAL A 28 -6.95 1.41 -1.79
CA VAL A 28 -5.91 0.52 -2.31
C VAL A 28 -6.44 -0.90 -2.36
N GLU A 29 -6.45 -1.47 -3.56
CA GLU A 29 -6.77 -2.88 -3.79
C GLU A 29 -5.50 -3.62 -4.23
N ALA A 30 -5.23 -4.76 -3.59
CA ALA A 30 -4.19 -5.66 -4.04
C ALA A 30 -4.59 -6.29 -5.37
N GLU A 31 -3.75 -6.13 -6.38
CA GLU A 31 -3.96 -6.76 -7.68
C GLU A 31 -3.93 -8.29 -7.53
N ARG A 32 -2.98 -8.78 -6.72
CA ARG A 32 -2.81 -10.22 -6.42
C ARG A 32 -2.23 -10.39 -5.03
N PHE A 33 -2.45 -11.56 -4.46
CA PHE A 33 -1.63 -12.04 -3.36
C PHE A 33 -1.27 -13.51 -3.56
N PHE A 34 -0.17 -13.93 -2.96
CA PHE A 34 0.27 -15.33 -2.97
C PHE A 34 1.07 -15.64 -1.72
N ILE A 35 1.20 -16.93 -1.39
CA ILE A 35 1.94 -17.39 -0.22
C ILE A 35 3.27 -17.98 -0.71
N THR A 36 4.36 -17.59 -0.05
CA THR A 36 5.70 -18.14 -0.31
C THR A 36 6.32 -18.68 0.97
N ASP A 37 6.92 -19.86 0.91
CA ASP A 37 7.68 -20.41 2.02
C ASP A 37 9.10 -19.84 2.07
N SER A 38 9.61 -19.67 3.29
CA SER A 38 10.99 -19.32 3.58
C SER A 38 11.51 -20.13 4.77
N LYS A 39 12.80 -20.01 5.08
CA LYS A 39 13.39 -20.59 6.30
C LYS A 39 12.76 -20.07 7.60
N TYR A 40 11.99 -18.98 7.54
CA TYR A 40 11.27 -18.36 8.65
C TYR A 40 9.75 -18.64 8.63
N GLY A 41 9.30 -19.56 7.77
CA GLY A 41 7.88 -19.94 7.62
C GLY A 41 7.22 -19.39 6.36
N SER A 42 5.90 -19.53 6.28
CA SER A 42 5.10 -19.09 5.13
C SER A 42 4.74 -17.61 5.23
N HIS A 43 4.96 -16.86 4.15
CA HIS A 43 4.71 -15.42 4.07
C HIS A 43 3.65 -15.12 3.02
N ILE A 44 2.63 -14.35 3.40
CA ILE A 44 1.68 -13.76 2.45
C ILE A 44 2.36 -12.57 1.78
N ARG A 45 2.31 -12.51 0.44
CA ARG A 45 2.83 -11.40 -0.36
C ARG A 45 1.69 -10.73 -1.11
N PHE A 46 1.61 -9.42 -1.01
CA PHE A 46 0.66 -8.59 -1.75
C PHE A 46 1.37 -7.92 -2.92
N VAL A 47 0.73 -7.96 -4.08
CA VAL A 47 1.13 -7.23 -5.29
C VAL A 47 0.14 -6.11 -5.47
N ASN A 48 0.64 -4.88 -5.46
CA ASN A 48 -0.13 -3.66 -5.70
C ASN A 48 0.49 -2.91 -6.86
N ARG A 49 -0.28 -2.02 -7.47
CA ARG A 49 0.31 -0.95 -8.28
C ARG A 49 1.25 -0.11 -7.43
N PRO A 50 2.33 0.43 -8.01
CA PRO A 50 3.18 1.36 -7.29
C PRO A 50 2.39 2.62 -6.92
N PHE A 51 2.57 3.06 -5.69
CA PHE A 51 2.12 4.36 -5.21
C PHE A 51 3.33 5.24 -4.95
N ALA A 52 3.12 6.54 -4.89
CA ALA A 52 4.15 7.48 -4.48
C ALA A 52 4.31 7.45 -2.95
N VAL A 53 4.71 8.58 -2.36
CA VAL A 53 4.85 8.71 -0.91
C VAL A 53 3.49 8.78 -0.21
N SER A 54 3.46 8.46 1.08
CA SER A 54 2.29 8.77 1.91
C SER A 54 2.15 10.28 2.11
N LEU A 55 0.96 10.73 2.51
CA LEU A 55 0.67 12.14 2.66
C LEU A 55 1.50 12.78 3.77
N PHE A 56 1.79 12.06 4.85
CA PHE A 56 2.59 12.57 5.97
C PHE A 56 3.98 13.13 5.56
N PRO A 57 4.87 12.36 4.92
CA PRO A 57 6.14 12.90 4.42
C PRO A 57 5.94 13.94 3.32
N PHE A 58 4.89 13.82 2.49
CA PHE A 58 4.59 14.81 1.45
C PHE A 58 4.25 16.19 2.04
N MET A 59 3.65 16.26 3.23
CA MET A 59 3.33 17.53 3.89
C MET A 59 4.56 18.41 4.16
N ARG A 60 5.78 17.85 4.11
CA ARG A 60 7.04 18.60 4.25
C ARG A 60 7.26 19.64 3.15
N ILE A 61 6.58 19.55 2.00
CA ILE A 61 6.73 20.53 0.92
C ILE A 61 6.14 21.90 1.28
N TRP A 62 5.18 21.95 2.21
CA TRP A 62 4.52 23.20 2.58
C TRP A 62 5.17 23.85 3.81
N PRO A 63 5.18 25.19 3.88
CA PRO A 63 5.62 25.91 5.07
C PRO A 63 4.89 25.42 6.32
N ARG A 64 5.63 25.21 7.41
CA ARG A 64 5.11 24.69 8.69
C ARG A 64 4.42 23.33 8.60
N ARG A 65 4.59 22.60 7.48
CA ARG A 65 3.92 21.31 7.20
C ARG A 65 2.40 21.41 7.18
N VAL A 66 1.86 22.57 6.82
CA VAL A 66 0.42 22.80 6.74
C VAL A 66 0.02 22.85 5.27
N MET A 67 -0.82 21.91 4.86
CA MET A 67 -1.36 21.87 3.50
C MET A 67 -2.30 23.07 3.28
N PRO A 68 -2.24 23.74 2.11
CA PRO A 68 -3.20 24.76 1.73
C PRO A 68 -4.64 24.23 1.79
N LEU A 69 -5.58 25.10 2.17
CA LEU A 69 -6.99 24.73 2.37
C LEU A 69 -7.59 24.01 1.14
N HIS A 70 -7.24 24.44 -0.07
CA HIS A 70 -7.71 23.79 -1.29
C HIS A 70 -7.23 22.33 -1.40
N GLY A 71 -5.95 22.07 -1.11
CA GLY A 71 -5.41 20.71 -1.07
C GLY A 71 -6.06 19.88 0.03
N ALA A 72 -6.27 20.45 1.20
CA ALA A 72 -6.90 19.74 2.31
C ALA A 72 -8.33 19.32 1.96
N LYS A 73 -9.12 20.21 1.35
CA LYS A 73 -10.46 19.89 0.85
C LYS A 73 -10.43 18.78 -0.19
N PHE A 74 -9.46 18.80 -1.11
CA PHE A 74 -9.29 17.76 -2.11
C PHE A 74 -9.03 16.40 -1.46
N VAL A 75 -8.03 16.30 -0.58
CA VAL A 75 -7.68 15.04 0.12
C VAL A 75 -8.86 14.52 0.95
N ILE A 76 -9.50 15.39 1.74
CA ILE A 76 -10.62 15.00 2.60
C ILE A 76 -11.80 14.49 1.77
N LYS A 77 -12.10 15.09 0.61
CA LYS A 77 -13.15 14.59 -0.28
C LYS A 77 -12.87 13.14 -0.72
N GLN A 78 -11.65 12.85 -1.16
CA GLN A 78 -11.30 11.49 -1.61
C GLN A 78 -11.33 10.48 -0.45
N LEU A 79 -10.85 10.89 0.72
CA LEU A 79 -10.90 10.07 1.93
C LEU A 79 -12.36 9.76 2.33
N LEU A 80 -13.25 10.74 2.30
CA LEU A 80 -14.66 10.52 2.64
C LEU A 80 -15.35 9.60 1.64
N LEU A 81 -15.05 9.72 0.35
CA LEU A 81 -15.54 8.80 -0.67
C LEU A 81 -15.01 7.37 -0.43
N ALA A 82 -13.72 7.21 -0.11
CA ALA A 82 -13.13 5.92 0.21
C ALA A 82 -13.82 5.26 1.42
N LEU A 83 -14.04 6.03 2.49
CA LEU A 83 -14.70 5.55 3.70
C LEU A 83 -16.15 5.18 3.43
N ASP A 84 -16.89 5.99 2.68
CA ASP A 84 -18.26 5.68 2.27
C ASP A 84 -18.33 4.36 1.50
N TYR A 85 -17.39 4.13 0.57
CA TYR A 85 -17.27 2.85 -0.13
C TYR A 85 -17.03 1.70 0.85
N LEU A 86 -16.01 1.80 1.70
CA LEU A 86 -15.65 0.76 2.67
C LEU A 86 -16.82 0.44 3.61
N HIS A 87 -17.51 1.47 4.10
CA HIS A 87 -18.70 1.31 4.93
C HIS A 87 -19.83 0.62 4.17
N SER A 88 -20.05 0.94 2.89
CA SER A 88 -21.05 0.27 2.04
C SER A 88 -20.79 -1.23 1.87
N LEU A 89 -19.52 -1.65 2.02
CA LEU A 89 -19.11 -3.05 1.95
C LEU A 89 -19.25 -3.81 3.27
N GLY A 90 -19.62 -3.12 4.36
CA GLY A 90 -19.71 -3.67 5.71
C GLY A 90 -18.39 -3.58 6.50
N TYR A 91 -17.40 -2.80 6.04
CA TYR A 91 -16.14 -2.57 6.78
C TYR A 91 -16.23 -1.42 7.80
N SER A 92 -17.43 -1.12 8.30
CA SER A 92 -17.71 0.07 9.14
C SER A 92 -17.04 0.05 10.51
N GLU A 93 -16.58 -1.10 10.99
CA GLU A 93 -15.99 -1.24 12.34
C GLU A 93 -14.46 -1.39 12.33
N GLN A 94 -13.80 -1.48 11.17
CA GLN A 94 -12.38 -1.86 11.09
C GLN A 94 -11.40 -0.74 10.72
N HIS A 95 -11.83 0.44 10.25
CA HIS A 95 -10.92 1.55 9.89
C HIS A 95 -10.49 2.38 11.10
N VAL A 96 -9.77 1.76 12.03
CA VAL A 96 -9.34 2.36 13.31
C VAL A 96 -8.11 3.27 13.15
N ASP A 97 -7.45 3.26 11.99
CA ASP A 97 -6.15 3.92 11.77
C ASP A 97 -6.16 4.88 10.57
N VAL A 98 -7.15 5.78 10.51
CA VAL A 98 -7.18 6.86 9.51
C VAL A 98 -6.20 7.97 9.92
N LYS A 99 -5.03 7.97 9.30
CA LYS A 99 -3.96 8.96 9.50
C LYS A 99 -3.22 9.24 8.21
N THR A 100 -2.50 10.36 8.16
CA THR A 100 -1.81 10.83 6.94
C THR A 100 -0.70 9.89 6.46
N ASP A 101 -0.14 9.05 7.34
CA ASP A 101 0.81 7.99 6.97
C ASP A 101 0.16 6.85 6.16
N ASN A 102 -1.14 6.63 6.33
CA ASN A 102 -1.91 5.58 5.65
C ASN A 102 -2.64 6.10 4.40
N LEU A 103 -2.44 7.37 4.03
CA LEU A 103 -2.97 7.95 2.79
C LEU A 103 -1.85 7.99 1.76
N LEU A 104 -1.90 7.10 0.76
CA LEU A 104 -0.91 7.02 -0.31
C LEU A 104 -1.26 7.97 -1.46
N LEU A 105 -0.27 8.70 -1.98
CA LEU A 105 -0.45 9.49 -3.19
C LEU A 105 -0.38 8.60 -4.42
N HIS A 106 -1.25 8.87 -5.39
CA HIS A 106 -1.20 8.21 -6.68
C HIS A 106 0.10 8.58 -7.41
N LEU A 107 0.73 7.59 -8.03
CA LEU A 107 1.91 7.80 -8.86
C LEU A 107 1.44 8.03 -10.30
N GLU A 108 1.66 9.25 -10.81
CA GLU A 108 1.47 9.53 -12.24
C GLU A 108 2.73 9.08 -12.99
N GLY A 109 2.61 8.00 -13.76
CA GLY A 109 3.67 7.42 -14.57
C GLY A 109 3.13 6.24 -15.36
N ASN A 110 3.78 5.91 -16.48
CA ASN A 110 3.46 4.71 -17.23
C ASN A 110 4.40 3.55 -16.85
N ASP A 111 4.11 2.36 -17.36
CA ASP A 111 4.90 1.17 -17.05
C ASP A 111 6.38 1.31 -17.51
N ASP A 112 6.63 2.02 -18.61
CA ASP A 112 7.98 2.26 -19.14
C ASP A 112 8.83 3.12 -18.18
N ASP A 113 8.23 4.17 -17.59
CA ASP A 113 8.89 5.03 -16.61
C ASP A 113 9.28 4.23 -15.35
N ILE A 114 8.38 3.34 -14.91
CA ILE A 114 8.59 2.46 -13.76
C ILE A 114 9.70 1.45 -14.07
N GLU A 115 9.70 0.82 -15.24
CA GLU A 115 10.72 -0.14 -15.65
C GLU A 115 12.09 0.51 -15.78
N SER A 116 12.16 1.69 -16.38
CA SER A 116 13.38 2.50 -16.47
C SER A 116 13.95 2.83 -15.08
N TYR A 117 13.07 3.21 -14.14
CA TYR A 117 13.45 3.46 -12.76
C TYR A 117 14.02 2.21 -12.08
N LEU A 118 13.33 1.07 -12.17
CA LEU A 118 13.73 -0.18 -11.53
C LEU A 118 15.02 -0.76 -12.13
N THR A 119 15.24 -0.55 -13.43
CA THR A 119 16.50 -0.91 -14.10
C THR A 119 17.67 -0.10 -13.54
N LYS A 120 17.45 1.19 -13.30
CA LYS A 120 18.47 2.09 -12.73
C LYS A 120 18.66 1.88 -11.23
N TYR A 121 17.61 1.53 -10.51
CA TYR A 121 17.57 1.37 -9.06
C TYR A 121 16.90 0.03 -8.68
N PRO A 122 17.63 -1.09 -8.80
CA PRO A 122 17.06 -2.40 -8.50
C PRO A 122 16.61 -2.48 -7.03
N PRO A 123 15.53 -3.23 -6.72
CA PRO A 123 15.06 -3.41 -5.36
C PRO A 123 16.16 -4.00 -4.46
N GLU A 124 16.31 -3.44 -3.27
CA GLU A 124 17.21 -3.94 -2.23
C GLU A 124 16.37 -4.56 -1.10
N HIS A 125 16.88 -5.60 -0.47
CA HIS A 125 16.28 -6.10 0.77
C HIS A 125 16.60 -5.13 1.90
N TYR A 126 15.60 -4.79 2.72
CA TYR A 126 15.90 -4.12 3.99
C TYR A 126 16.87 -4.99 4.80
N PRO A 127 17.76 -4.36 5.60
CA PRO A 127 18.50 -5.12 6.60
C PRO A 127 17.48 -5.85 7.49
N PRO A 128 17.72 -7.13 7.82
CA PRO A 128 16.80 -7.90 8.66
C PRO A 128 16.50 -7.14 9.95
N GLN A 129 15.23 -6.82 10.19
CA GLN A 129 14.82 -6.16 11.42
C GLN A 129 14.48 -7.23 12.46
N HIS A 130 15.15 -7.19 13.60
CA HIS A 130 14.85 -8.09 14.70
C HIS A 130 14.08 -7.33 15.78
N VAL A 131 12.79 -7.64 15.91
CA VAL A 131 11.90 -7.04 16.92
C VAL A 131 11.44 -8.16 17.86
N PRO A 132 12.29 -8.60 18.80
CA PRO A 132 12.07 -9.81 19.60
C PRO A 132 10.83 -9.75 20.50
N GLU A 133 10.35 -8.54 20.79
CA GLU A 133 9.11 -8.30 21.54
C GLU A 133 7.85 -8.71 20.77
N ILE A 134 7.94 -8.78 19.44
CA ILE A 134 6.79 -9.00 18.55
C ILE A 134 6.96 -10.30 17.75
N PHE A 135 8.18 -10.60 17.29
CA PHE A 135 8.49 -11.77 16.47
C PHE A 135 9.77 -12.46 16.94
N LYS A 136 9.78 -13.80 16.96
CA LYS A 136 10.97 -14.59 17.27
C LYS A 136 12.00 -14.60 16.13
N ASP A 137 11.55 -14.33 14.91
CA ASP A 137 12.35 -14.34 13.69
C ASP A 137 12.46 -12.93 13.09
N PRO A 138 13.55 -12.61 12.36
CA PRO A 138 13.72 -11.30 11.75
C PRO A 138 12.73 -11.07 10.62
N ILE A 139 12.22 -9.83 10.55
CA ILE A 139 11.33 -9.36 9.50
C ILE A 139 12.18 -8.90 8.31
N ILE A 140 11.90 -9.47 7.14
CA ILE A 140 12.56 -9.11 5.87
C ILE A 140 11.49 -8.63 4.89
N HIS A 141 11.56 -7.36 4.51
CA HIS A 141 10.75 -6.79 3.45
C HIS A 141 11.67 -6.31 2.30
N PRO A 142 11.20 -6.33 1.05
CA PRO A 142 11.87 -5.61 -0.04
C PRO A 142 11.59 -4.09 0.07
N HIS A 143 12.58 -3.26 -0.25
CA HIS A 143 12.41 -1.80 -0.38
C HIS A 143 12.79 -1.33 -1.79
N VAL A 144 12.10 -0.30 -2.26
CA VAL A 144 12.50 0.48 -3.43
C VAL A 144 13.16 1.75 -2.91
N ARG A 145 14.41 2.01 -3.32
CA ARG A 145 15.08 3.27 -2.99
C ARG A 145 14.23 4.43 -3.48
N THR A 146 14.04 5.46 -2.68
CA THR A 146 13.53 6.75 -3.17
C THR A 146 14.72 7.55 -3.70
N ALA A 147 14.63 8.04 -4.94
CA ALA A 147 15.65 8.89 -5.52
C ALA A 147 15.84 10.11 -4.59
N THR A 148 16.98 10.13 -3.89
CA THR A 148 17.35 11.25 -3.05
C THR A 148 17.85 12.34 -3.98
N THR A 149 17.06 13.39 -4.19
CA THR A 149 17.51 14.58 -4.93
C THR A 149 18.74 15.13 -4.19
N THR A 150 19.90 15.03 -4.85
CA THR A 150 21.16 15.63 -4.40
C THR A 150 21.33 16.96 -5.10
#